data_AF-A0AA50HTA6-F1
#
_entry.id   AF-A0AA50HTA6-F1
#
_cell.length_a   1.000
_cell.length_b   1.000
_cell.length_c   1.000
_cell.angle_alpha   90.00
_cell.angle_beta   90.00
_cell.angle_gamma   90.00
#
_symmetry.space_group_name_H-M   'P 1'
#
loop_
_entity.id
_entity.type
_entity.pdbx_description
1 polymer ?
#
loop_
_entity_poly.entity_id
_entity_poly.type
_entity_poly.pdbx_seq_one_letter_code
_entity_poly.pdbx_strand_id
1 'polypeptide(L)'
;MINRTFAGVTNVQTQPVLSNLTSDFAQDTSPALALTSQGDILLAWSSDTPPITPISVLAEGDYLYLVFADNLKNDSANPPSNSQFTIKTSDGNTTTPTNVSLAQNTITLTLANSVNASQIVEVSYSLSGTNLTSNLYLADATNTSFWVPDFTNSVQSAGSTSTAPTSLLGSVISNLITIPFNQTLNVNQIPNGGQFQVIVNGNSTSPITVTSVTVADTSITLVLNQIIG
;
A
#
# COMPACT_ATOMS: atom_id res chain seq x y z
N MET A 1 66.21 22.41 -25.82
CA MET A 1 64.75 22.19 -25.88
C MET A 1 64.47 20.82 -25.31
N ILE A 2 63.89 20.74 -24.11
CA ILE A 2 63.48 19.45 -23.51
C ILE A 2 61.95 19.43 -23.49
N ASN A 3 61.38 18.59 -24.34
CA ASN A 3 59.96 18.28 -24.38
C ASN A 3 59.67 17.27 -23.25
N ARG A 4 58.99 17.68 -22.18
CA ARG A 4 58.53 16.76 -21.12
C ARG A 4 57.07 16.45 -21.38
N THR A 5 56.84 15.30 -22.01
CA THR A 5 55.54 14.64 -22.12
C THR A 5 54.99 14.34 -20.73
N PHE A 6 53.72 14.66 -20.49
CA PHE A 6 52.98 14.22 -19.32
C PHE A 6 52.85 12.69 -19.38
N ALA A 7 53.47 11.99 -18.43
CA ALA A 7 53.28 10.57 -18.20
C ALA A 7 52.28 10.39 -17.06
N GLY A 8 51.26 9.57 -17.28
CA GLY A 8 50.35 9.10 -16.25
C GLY A 8 48.88 9.33 -16.59
N VAL A 9 48.34 8.56 -17.54
CA VAL A 9 46.91 8.22 -17.46
C VAL A 9 46.77 7.29 -16.26
N THR A 10 46.17 7.77 -15.18
CA THR A 10 45.67 6.89 -14.12
C THR A 10 44.63 6.01 -14.79
N ASN A 11 44.94 4.72 -14.98
CA ASN A 11 43.95 3.76 -15.47
C ASN A 11 42.84 3.68 -14.42
N VAL A 12 41.75 4.40 -14.64
CA VAL A 12 40.51 4.20 -13.89
C VAL A 12 39.92 2.90 -14.42
N GLN A 13 40.25 1.79 -13.77
CA GLN A 13 39.53 0.54 -14.00
C GLN A 13 38.12 0.69 -13.41
N THR A 14 37.16 1.06 -14.24
CA THR A 14 35.75 0.91 -13.91
C THR A 14 35.37 -0.56 -14.14
N GLN A 15 35.32 -1.35 -13.07
CA GLN A 15 34.54 -2.59 -13.11
C GLN A 15 33.06 -2.19 -13.05
N PRO A 16 32.20 -2.66 -13.97
CA PRO A 16 30.77 -2.52 -13.81
C PRO A 16 30.39 -3.22 -12.50
N VAL A 17 29.85 -2.49 -11.52
CA VAL A 17 29.38 -3.06 -10.25
C VAL A 17 28.30 -4.13 -10.49
N LEU A 18 27.69 -4.12 -11.68
CA LEU A 18 26.67 -5.07 -12.13
C LEU A 18 27.20 -6.45 -12.55
N SER A 19 28.51 -6.69 -12.68
CA SER A 19 29.00 -7.99 -13.21
C SER A 19 28.72 -9.19 -12.30
N ASN A 20 28.26 -8.96 -11.06
CA ASN A 20 27.93 -9.98 -10.08
C ASN A 20 26.42 -10.14 -9.82
N LEU A 21 25.54 -9.37 -10.47
CA LEU A 21 24.09 -9.62 -10.42
C LEU A 21 23.74 -10.69 -11.46
N THR A 22 23.58 -11.93 -11.01
CA THR A 22 23.21 -13.06 -11.88
C THR A 22 21.69 -13.19 -12.08
N SER A 23 20.89 -12.37 -11.38
CA SER A 23 19.46 -12.27 -11.63
C SER A 23 18.87 -10.99 -11.03
N ASP A 24 18.02 -10.33 -11.80
CA ASP A 24 17.17 -9.23 -11.40
C ASP A 24 15.74 -9.77 -11.31
N PHE A 25 15.26 -9.98 -10.08
CA PHE A 25 13.91 -10.49 -9.81
C PHE A 25 12.95 -9.39 -9.32
N ALA A 26 13.39 -8.12 -9.29
CA ALA A 26 12.59 -7.03 -8.77
C ALA A 26 12.29 -6.02 -9.87
N GLN A 27 11.00 -5.83 -10.19
CA GLN A 27 10.52 -4.72 -11.03
C GLN A 27 10.59 -3.41 -10.22
N ASP A 28 11.78 -3.05 -9.72
CA ASP A 28 11.90 -2.06 -8.66
C ASP A 28 12.29 -0.65 -9.11
N THR A 29 11.98 0.27 -8.21
CA THR A 29 12.39 1.67 -8.21
C THR A 29 13.89 1.88 -8.49
N SER A 30 14.23 3.07 -9.00
CA SER A 30 15.64 3.42 -9.26
C SER A 30 16.47 3.31 -7.98
N PRO A 31 17.64 2.65 -8.00
CA PRO A 31 18.44 2.39 -6.80
C PRO A 31 18.88 3.70 -6.15
N ALA A 32 18.92 3.70 -4.81
CA ALA A 32 19.48 4.82 -4.05
C ALA A 32 21.02 4.71 -4.03
N LEU A 33 21.68 5.83 -4.34
CA LEU A 33 23.13 5.98 -4.27
C LEU A 33 23.52 6.70 -2.97
N ALA A 34 24.34 6.05 -2.15
CA ALA A 34 24.97 6.69 -1.00
C ALA A 34 26.50 6.57 -1.10
N LEU A 35 27.21 7.62 -0.66
CA LEU A 35 28.66 7.63 -0.53
C LEU A 35 29.03 7.36 0.93
N THR A 36 29.90 6.38 1.18
CA THR A 36 30.44 6.16 2.53
C THR A 36 31.45 7.25 2.88
N SER A 37 31.74 7.41 4.17
CA SER A 37 32.82 8.28 4.65
C SER A 37 34.22 7.91 4.11
N GLN A 38 34.35 6.74 3.50
CA GLN A 38 35.58 6.21 2.89
C GLN A 38 35.58 6.37 1.37
N GLY A 39 34.51 6.92 0.78
CA GLY A 39 34.40 7.16 -0.67
C GLY A 39 33.85 5.99 -1.48
N ASP A 40 33.35 4.94 -0.82
CA ASP A 40 32.69 3.82 -1.50
C ASP A 40 31.27 4.19 -1.90
N ILE A 41 30.80 3.64 -3.02
CA ILE A 41 29.42 3.78 -3.47
C ILE A 41 28.62 2.58 -2.92
N LEU A 42 27.65 2.87 -2.07
CA LEU A 42 26.62 1.91 -1.68
C LEU A 42 25.45 2.03 -2.65
N LEU A 43 25.15 0.92 -3.32
CA LEU A 43 23.92 0.72 -4.08
C LEU A 43 22.95 -0.04 -3.17
N ALA A 44 21.91 0.65 -2.70
CA ALA A 44 20.80 0.00 -2.01
C ALA A 44 19.63 -0.09 -2.99
N TRP A 45 19.26 -1.32 -3.32
CA TRP A 45 17.97 -1.61 -3.93
C TRP A 45 17.01 -1.82 -2.75
N SER A 46 15.95 -1.01 -2.66
CA SER A 46 14.79 -1.42 -1.87
C SER A 46 14.18 -2.60 -2.62
N SER A 47 13.80 -3.69 -1.94
CA SER A 47 12.89 -4.65 -2.54
C SER A 47 11.48 -4.09 -2.36
N ASP A 48 10.78 -3.91 -3.47
CA ASP A 48 9.44 -3.41 -3.71
C ASP A 48 8.96 -2.46 -2.63
N THR A 49 9.05 -1.14 -2.85
CA THR A 49 8.43 -0.19 -1.91
C THR A 49 6.95 -0.50 -1.83
N PRO A 50 6.43 -0.94 -0.66
CA PRO A 50 5.05 -1.36 -0.56
C PRO A 50 4.09 -0.27 -1.03
N PRO A 51 2.89 -0.62 -1.54
CA PRO A 51 1.91 0.38 -1.92
C PRO A 51 1.58 1.31 -0.74
N ILE A 52 1.96 2.58 -0.85
CA ILE A 52 1.71 3.60 0.19
C ILE A 52 0.37 4.33 0.00
N THR A 53 -0.36 4.01 -1.07
CA THR A 53 -1.72 4.47 -1.35
C THR A 53 -2.70 3.30 -1.22
N PRO A 54 -4.03 3.55 -1.20
CA PRO A 54 -5.01 2.46 -1.18
C PRO A 54 -4.78 1.46 -2.31
N ILE A 55 -4.86 0.17 -2.00
CA ILE A 55 -4.85 -0.93 -2.98
C ILE A 55 -6.26 -1.29 -3.46
N SER A 56 -7.29 -0.80 -2.76
CA SER A 56 -8.69 -0.92 -3.17
C SER A 56 -9.50 0.26 -2.69
N VAL A 57 -10.43 0.71 -3.53
CA VAL A 57 -11.47 1.67 -3.17
C VAL A 57 -12.81 1.15 -3.62
N LEU A 58 -13.72 0.92 -2.66
CA LEU A 58 -15.04 0.35 -2.90
C LEU A 58 -16.14 1.28 -2.43
N ALA A 59 -17.17 1.49 -3.26
CA ALA A 59 -18.39 2.18 -2.89
C ALA A 59 -19.53 1.19 -2.62
N GLU A 60 -20.11 1.24 -1.42
CA GLU A 60 -21.26 0.43 -1.03
C GLU A 60 -22.22 1.22 -0.14
N GLY A 61 -23.47 1.35 -0.57
CA GLY A 61 -24.46 2.15 0.15
C GLY A 61 -24.01 3.61 0.31
N ASP A 62 -23.95 4.07 1.55
CA ASP A 62 -23.54 5.43 1.92
C ASP A 62 -22.04 5.53 2.29
N TYR A 63 -21.23 4.54 1.91
CA TYR A 63 -19.84 4.44 2.34
C TYR A 63 -18.86 4.26 1.17
N LEU A 64 -17.66 4.82 1.33
CA LEU A 64 -16.47 4.45 0.59
C LEU A 64 -15.46 3.79 1.53
N TYR A 65 -14.94 2.64 1.14
CA TYR A 65 -13.89 1.92 1.86
C TYR A 65 -12.59 2.01 1.09
N LEU A 66 -11.56 2.62 1.67
CA LEU A 66 -10.21 2.71 1.12
C LEU A 66 -9.33 1.75 1.92
N VAL A 67 -8.90 0.67 1.29
CA VAL A 67 -8.08 -0.38 1.91
C VAL A 67 -6.62 -0.14 1.55
N PHE A 68 -5.77 -0.01 2.56
CA PHE A 68 -4.32 0.07 2.42
C PHE A 68 -3.69 -1.31 2.57
N ALA A 69 -2.52 -1.48 1.94
CA ALA A 69 -1.78 -2.73 2.03
C ALA A 69 -1.23 -2.98 3.44
N ASP A 70 -0.83 -1.91 4.14
CA ASP A 70 -0.32 -1.94 5.51
C ASP A 70 -1.27 -1.23 6.49
N ASN A 71 -1.01 -1.36 7.79
CA ASN A 71 -1.80 -0.74 8.82
C ASN A 71 -1.63 0.78 8.84
N LEU A 72 -2.74 1.48 9.11
CA LEU A 72 -2.73 2.91 9.37
C LEU A 72 -2.12 3.15 10.75
N LYS A 73 -1.21 4.12 10.83
CA LYS A 73 -0.60 4.57 12.08
C LYS A 73 -1.50 5.56 12.84
N ASN A 74 -2.36 6.27 12.11
CA ASN A 74 -3.22 7.30 12.66
C ASN A 74 -4.10 6.77 13.80
N ASP A 75 -4.28 7.59 14.82
CA ASP A 75 -5.22 7.33 15.91
C ASP A 75 -6.66 7.47 15.38
N SER A 76 -7.51 6.48 15.67
CA SER A 76 -8.93 6.52 15.28
C SER A 76 -9.69 7.66 15.95
N ALA A 77 -9.20 8.21 17.07
CA ALA A 77 -9.74 9.41 17.69
C ALA A 77 -9.35 10.72 16.96
N ASN A 78 -8.34 10.67 16.08
CA ASN A 78 -7.81 11.82 15.35
C ASN A 78 -7.63 11.50 13.86
N PRO A 79 -8.72 11.22 13.12
CA PRO A 79 -8.65 10.94 11.69
C PRO A 79 -8.29 12.21 10.89
N PRO A 80 -7.86 12.05 9.62
CA PRO A 80 -7.72 13.19 8.71
C PRO A 80 -9.05 13.95 8.57
N SER A 81 -8.94 15.26 8.29
CA SER A 81 -10.12 16.10 8.07
C SER A 81 -10.89 15.63 6.84
N ASN A 82 -12.22 15.70 6.89
CA ASN A 82 -13.09 15.44 5.74
C ASN A 82 -12.66 16.24 4.49
N SER A 83 -12.19 17.48 4.68
CA SER A 83 -11.76 18.36 3.59
C SER A 83 -10.49 17.88 2.88
N GLN A 84 -9.77 16.93 3.45
CA GLN A 84 -8.63 16.29 2.80
C GLN A 84 -9.06 15.24 1.78
N PHE A 85 -10.33 14.83 1.77
CA PHE A 85 -10.88 13.89 0.80
C PHE A 85 -11.83 14.60 -0.16
N THR A 86 -11.64 14.37 -1.45
CA THR A 86 -12.56 14.81 -2.50
C THR A 86 -13.12 13.60 -3.21
N ILE A 87 -14.43 13.58 -3.38
CA ILE A 87 -15.18 12.53 -4.07
C ILE A 87 -15.73 13.14 -5.34
N LYS A 88 -15.47 12.50 -6.47
CA LYS A 88 -15.94 12.94 -7.78
C LYS A 88 -16.94 11.94 -8.34
N THR A 89 -18.06 12.47 -8.82
CA THR A 89 -19.13 11.68 -9.45
C THR A 89 -19.03 11.72 -10.97
N SER A 90 -19.68 10.77 -11.64
CA SER A 90 -19.65 10.60 -13.10
C SER A 90 -20.21 11.78 -13.88
N ASP A 91 -21.05 12.60 -13.25
CA ASP A 91 -21.59 13.85 -13.80
C ASP A 91 -20.63 15.05 -13.66
N GLY A 92 -19.44 14.84 -13.08
CA GLY A 92 -18.40 15.85 -12.90
C GLY A 92 -18.52 16.66 -11.61
N ASN A 93 -19.53 16.43 -10.78
CA ASN A 93 -19.64 17.07 -9.48
C ASN A 93 -18.56 16.57 -8.50
N THR A 94 -18.19 17.42 -7.55
CA THR A 94 -17.26 17.09 -6.48
C THR A 94 -17.87 17.41 -5.12
N THR A 95 -17.57 16.57 -4.13
CA THR A 95 -18.03 16.74 -2.75
C THR A 95 -16.99 16.20 -1.78
N THR A 96 -17.15 16.48 -0.50
CA THR A 96 -16.36 15.90 0.60
C THR A 96 -17.23 14.91 1.38
N PRO A 97 -16.63 13.91 2.05
CA PRO A 97 -17.38 13.05 2.96
C PRO A 97 -17.94 13.83 4.16
N THR A 98 -18.99 13.30 4.77
CA THR A 98 -19.59 13.84 6.01
C THR A 98 -18.83 13.36 7.25
N ASN A 99 -18.13 12.23 7.15
CA ASN A 99 -17.29 11.68 8.21
C ASN A 99 -16.12 10.87 7.64
N VAL A 100 -14.99 10.88 8.35
CA VAL A 100 -13.84 10.01 8.10
C VAL A 100 -13.61 9.17 9.34
N SER A 101 -13.52 7.86 9.17
CA SER A 101 -13.18 6.93 10.25
C SER A 101 -12.09 5.96 9.81
N LEU A 102 -11.35 5.43 10.78
CA LEU A 102 -10.17 4.61 10.55
C LEU A 102 -10.29 3.34 11.38
N ALA A 103 -9.98 2.19 10.78
CA ALA A 103 -9.85 0.93 11.47
C ALA A 103 -8.76 0.07 10.80
N GLN A 104 -7.69 -0.25 11.53
CA GLN A 104 -6.56 -1.04 11.04
C GLN A 104 -5.94 -0.45 9.77
N ASN A 105 -6.12 -1.10 8.63
CA ASN A 105 -5.64 -0.67 7.31
C ASN A 105 -6.74 -0.04 6.44
N THR A 106 -7.93 0.20 6.99
CA THR A 106 -9.09 0.68 6.23
C THR A 106 -9.51 2.08 6.69
N ILE A 107 -9.76 2.95 5.72
CA ILE A 107 -10.46 4.24 5.92
C ILE A 107 -11.88 4.10 5.39
N THR A 108 -12.84 4.45 6.23
CA THR A 108 -14.26 4.47 5.87
C THR A 108 -14.73 5.91 5.81
N LEU A 109 -15.11 6.35 4.61
CA LEU A 109 -15.68 7.66 4.35
C LEU A 109 -17.20 7.54 4.29
N THR A 110 -17.91 8.33 5.11
CA THR A 110 -19.37 8.41 5.04
C THR A 110 -19.78 9.47 4.03
N LEU A 111 -20.68 9.10 3.13
CA LEU A 111 -21.23 9.96 2.10
C LEU A 111 -22.41 10.77 2.66
N ALA A 112 -22.74 11.88 1.99
CA ALA A 112 -24.04 12.51 2.20
C ALA A 112 -25.13 11.71 1.50
N ASN A 113 -26.33 11.62 2.07
CA ASN A 113 -27.47 10.83 1.57
C ASN A 113 -27.87 11.11 0.10
N SER A 114 -27.41 12.21 -0.50
CA SER A 114 -27.66 12.56 -1.90
C SER A 114 -26.66 11.97 -2.89
N VAL A 115 -25.59 11.32 -2.43
CA VAL A 115 -24.52 10.78 -3.28
C VAL A 115 -24.77 9.30 -3.52
N ASN A 116 -25.09 8.93 -4.76
CA ASN A 116 -25.22 7.52 -5.10
C ASN A 116 -23.83 6.88 -5.26
N ALA A 117 -23.52 5.84 -4.47
CA ALA A 117 -22.26 5.10 -4.56
C ALA A 117 -21.90 4.67 -6.00
N SER A 118 -22.89 4.22 -6.79
CA SER A 118 -22.68 3.81 -8.19
C SER A 118 -22.33 4.94 -9.15
N GLN A 119 -22.48 6.20 -8.73
CA GLN A 119 -22.10 7.37 -9.52
C GLN A 119 -20.69 7.87 -9.16
N ILE A 120 -20.08 7.35 -8.10
CA ILE A 120 -18.73 7.77 -7.69
C ILE A 120 -17.72 7.10 -8.62
N VAL A 121 -16.85 7.91 -9.21
CA VAL A 121 -15.83 7.42 -10.15
C VAL A 121 -14.42 7.53 -9.58
N GLU A 122 -14.19 8.48 -8.67
CA GLU A 122 -12.87 8.81 -8.18
C GLU A 122 -12.93 9.36 -6.74
N VAL A 123 -11.93 8.98 -5.96
CA VAL A 123 -11.64 9.59 -4.66
C VAL A 123 -10.20 10.09 -4.66
N SER A 124 -10.01 11.30 -4.17
CA SER A 124 -8.71 11.91 -3.99
C SER A 124 -8.46 12.23 -2.52
N TYR A 125 -7.21 12.15 -2.13
CA TYR A 125 -6.71 12.62 -0.84
C TYR A 125 -5.63 13.68 -1.07
N SER A 126 -5.70 14.76 -0.30
CA SER A 126 -4.73 15.84 -0.32
C SER A 126 -4.23 16.17 1.07
N LEU A 127 -2.95 16.48 1.17
CA LEU A 127 -2.34 16.87 2.42
C LEU A 127 -2.88 18.18 2.97
N SER A 128 -2.94 18.21 4.29
CA SER A 128 -3.00 19.45 5.02
C SER A 128 -1.60 20.07 5.08
N GLY A 129 -1.42 21.19 4.39
CA GLY A 129 -0.18 21.99 4.48
C GLY A 129 -0.03 22.75 5.80
N THR A 130 -1.11 22.87 6.58
CA THR A 130 -1.15 23.68 7.83
C THR A 130 -1.32 22.83 9.08
N ASN A 131 -1.93 21.65 8.97
CA ASN A 131 -2.10 20.70 10.07
C ASN A 131 -1.45 19.36 9.69
N LEU A 132 -0.12 19.30 9.78
CA LEU A 132 0.63 18.09 9.39
C LEU A 132 0.25 16.86 10.23
N THR A 133 -0.21 17.06 11.48
CA THR A 133 -0.63 15.98 12.37
C THR A 133 -1.95 15.32 11.96
N SER A 134 -2.73 15.92 11.05
CA SER A 134 -3.94 15.30 10.49
C SER A 134 -3.68 14.52 9.21
N ASN A 135 -2.44 14.47 8.72
CA ASN A 135 -2.12 13.71 7.51
C ASN A 135 -2.13 12.20 7.79
N LEU A 136 -2.34 11.42 6.73
CA LEU A 136 -2.28 9.96 6.77
C LEU A 136 -0.85 9.44 6.89
N TYR A 137 -0.72 8.41 7.72
CA TYR A 137 0.50 7.68 7.97
C TYR A 137 0.23 6.18 8.00
N LEU A 138 1.15 5.40 7.44
CA LEU A 138 1.21 3.96 7.57
C LEU A 138 2.22 3.58 8.66
N ALA A 139 2.05 2.41 9.24
CA ALA A 139 2.99 1.81 10.17
C ALA A 139 3.52 0.52 9.56
N ASP A 140 4.82 0.37 9.41
CA ASP A 140 5.39 -0.93 9.04
C ASP A 140 5.38 -1.92 10.22
N ALA A 141 5.89 -3.12 9.99
CA ALA A 141 6.07 -4.15 11.03
C ALA A 141 6.99 -3.70 12.20
N THR A 142 7.81 -2.66 12.02
CA THR A 142 8.66 -2.05 13.07
C THR A 142 7.97 -0.88 13.78
N ASN A 143 6.73 -0.56 13.41
CA ASN A 143 5.94 0.56 13.89
C ASN A 143 6.48 1.95 13.48
N THR A 144 7.37 1.98 12.47
CA THR A 144 7.90 3.19 11.86
C THR A 144 6.82 3.88 11.05
N SER A 145 6.69 5.20 11.20
CA SER A 145 5.65 5.98 10.53
C SER A 145 6.08 6.40 9.13
N PHE A 146 5.32 6.01 8.13
CA PHE A 146 5.52 6.40 6.73
C PHE A 146 4.41 7.33 6.29
N TRP A 147 4.79 8.43 5.67
CA TRP A 147 3.83 9.44 5.27
C TRP A 147 3.13 9.03 3.95
N VAL A 148 1.80 9.15 3.90
CA VAL A 148 0.99 8.86 2.71
C VAL A 148 0.91 10.12 1.84
N PRO A 149 1.39 10.07 0.57
CA PRO A 149 1.35 11.21 -0.33
C PRO A 149 -0.08 11.53 -0.80
N ASP A 150 -0.24 12.66 -1.49
CA ASP A 150 -1.44 12.93 -2.27
C ASP A 150 -1.71 11.77 -3.23
N PHE A 151 -2.97 11.37 -3.35
CA PHE A 151 -3.37 10.32 -4.29
C PHE A 151 -4.73 10.58 -4.89
N THR A 152 -4.97 9.91 -6.02
CA THR A 152 -6.25 9.82 -6.68
C THR A 152 -6.46 8.39 -7.13
N ASN A 153 -7.56 7.78 -6.72
CA ASN A 153 -7.91 6.40 -7.04
C ASN A 153 -9.28 6.31 -7.69
N SER A 154 -9.41 5.41 -8.67
CA SER A 154 -10.71 5.06 -9.22
C SER A 154 -11.53 4.28 -8.19
N VAL A 155 -12.84 4.47 -8.22
CA VAL A 155 -13.77 3.84 -7.28
C VAL A 155 -14.48 2.68 -7.96
N GLN A 156 -14.45 1.51 -7.33
CA GLN A 156 -15.22 0.34 -7.76
C GLN A 156 -16.58 0.33 -7.08
N SER A 157 -17.64 0.00 -7.82
CA SER A 157 -18.94 -0.28 -7.20
C SER A 157 -18.93 -1.66 -6.55
N ALA A 158 -19.59 -1.78 -5.40
CA ALA A 158 -19.77 -3.07 -4.74
C ALA A 158 -20.52 -4.08 -5.63
N GLY A 159 -20.15 -5.36 -5.45
CA GLY A 159 -20.86 -6.50 -5.99
C GLY A 159 -22.25 -6.66 -5.36
N SER A 160 -23.04 -7.57 -5.93
CA SER A 160 -24.36 -7.89 -5.37
C SER A 160 -24.22 -8.65 -4.05
N THR A 161 -25.02 -8.27 -3.05
CA THR A 161 -25.15 -9.00 -1.78
C THR A 161 -25.83 -10.37 -1.93
N SER A 162 -26.38 -10.68 -3.10
CA SER A 162 -26.95 -12.00 -3.42
C SER A 162 -25.91 -13.03 -3.89
N THR A 163 -24.67 -12.60 -4.13
CA THR A 163 -23.55 -13.46 -4.53
C THR A 163 -22.47 -13.50 -3.45
N ALA A 164 -21.68 -14.57 -3.44
CA ALA A 164 -20.52 -14.66 -2.55
C ALA A 164 -19.49 -13.57 -2.90
N PRO A 165 -18.81 -12.98 -1.90
CA PRO A 165 -17.72 -12.04 -2.13
C PRO A 165 -16.62 -12.63 -3.01
N THR A 166 -16.11 -11.84 -3.95
CA THR A 166 -14.92 -12.18 -4.74
C THR A 166 -13.74 -11.34 -4.31
N SER A 167 -12.57 -11.97 -4.17
CA SER A 167 -11.32 -11.26 -3.88
C SER A 167 -10.90 -10.36 -5.04
N LEU A 168 -10.41 -9.18 -4.71
CA LEU A 168 -9.68 -8.29 -5.60
C LEU A 168 -8.18 -8.59 -5.51
N LEU A 169 -7.36 -7.82 -6.23
CA LEU A 169 -5.91 -7.94 -6.12
C LEU A 169 -5.47 -7.54 -4.71
N GLY A 170 -4.79 -8.48 -4.03
CA GLY A 170 -4.21 -8.27 -2.71
C GLY A 170 -2.77 -7.77 -2.78
N SER A 171 -2.23 -7.46 -1.61
CA SER A 171 -0.82 -7.08 -1.44
C SER A 171 -0.17 -7.93 -0.35
N VAL A 172 1.13 -8.18 -0.50
CA VAL A 172 1.95 -8.91 0.47
C VAL A 172 3.04 -7.96 0.94
N ILE A 173 3.12 -7.75 2.25
CA ILE A 173 4.14 -6.92 2.88
C ILE A 173 4.66 -7.68 4.08
N SER A 174 5.95 -8.04 4.07
CA SER A 174 6.58 -8.79 5.16
C SER A 174 5.84 -10.11 5.45
N ASN A 175 5.22 -10.26 6.62
CA ASN A 175 4.42 -11.41 7.02
C ASN A 175 2.90 -11.13 6.96
N LEU A 176 2.48 -10.07 6.26
CA LEU A 176 1.07 -9.69 6.11
C LEU A 176 0.61 -9.90 4.66
N ILE A 177 -0.58 -10.47 4.50
CA ILE A 177 -1.30 -10.49 3.23
C ILE A 177 -2.62 -9.75 3.43
N THR A 178 -2.80 -8.64 2.72
CA THR A 178 -4.07 -7.89 2.70
C THR A 178 -4.82 -8.24 1.43
N ILE A 179 -6.05 -8.76 1.57
CA ILE A 179 -6.90 -9.17 0.45
C ILE A 179 -8.20 -8.38 0.51
N PRO A 180 -8.39 -7.38 -0.38
CA PRO A 180 -9.67 -6.70 -0.53
C PRO A 180 -10.70 -7.61 -1.23
N PHE A 181 -11.97 -7.32 -1.01
CA PHE A 181 -13.12 -7.98 -1.60
C PHE A 181 -14.03 -6.93 -2.26
N ASN A 182 -14.84 -7.39 -3.21
CA ASN A 182 -15.76 -6.55 -3.95
C ASN A 182 -17.04 -6.17 -3.19
N GLN A 183 -17.16 -6.48 -1.90
CA GLN A 183 -18.34 -6.19 -1.07
C GLN A 183 -17.95 -6.27 0.41
N THR A 184 -18.77 -5.67 1.28
CA THR A 184 -18.60 -5.74 2.73
C THR A 184 -18.71 -7.19 3.22
N LEU A 185 -17.82 -7.54 4.14
CA LEU A 185 -17.75 -8.82 4.81
C LEU A 185 -18.42 -8.77 6.18
N ASN A 186 -18.82 -9.93 6.70
CA ASN A 186 -19.30 -10.02 8.07
C ASN A 186 -18.12 -10.04 9.05
N VAL A 187 -17.83 -8.89 9.66
CA VAL A 187 -16.72 -8.72 10.63
C VAL A 187 -16.82 -9.61 11.87
N ASN A 188 -18.01 -10.15 12.18
CA ASN A 188 -18.24 -11.06 13.30
C ASN A 188 -18.02 -12.54 12.92
N GLN A 189 -17.67 -12.84 11.67
CA GLN A 189 -17.44 -14.20 11.16
C GLN A 189 -16.02 -14.29 10.63
N ILE A 190 -15.08 -14.51 11.55
CA ILE A 190 -13.64 -14.57 11.23
C ILE A 190 -13.28 -16.01 10.85
N PRO A 191 -12.80 -16.25 9.61
CA PRO A 191 -12.31 -17.57 9.20
C PRO A 191 -11.10 -18.02 10.02
N ASN A 192 -10.94 -19.32 10.21
CA ASN A 192 -9.72 -19.88 10.81
C ASN A 192 -8.55 -19.83 9.81
N GLY A 193 -7.34 -19.56 10.29
CA GLY A 193 -6.13 -19.53 9.47
C GLY A 193 -5.89 -20.80 8.63
N GLY A 194 -6.29 -21.97 9.14
CA GLY A 194 -6.20 -23.24 8.42
C GLY A 194 -7.11 -23.38 7.20
N GLN A 195 -8.02 -22.42 6.97
CA GLN A 195 -8.80 -22.34 5.73
C GLN A 195 -8.02 -21.71 4.57
N PHE A 196 -6.85 -21.12 4.85
CA PHE A 196 -5.98 -20.50 3.87
C PHE A 196 -4.74 -21.35 3.63
N GLN A 197 -4.36 -21.51 2.37
CA GLN A 197 -3.10 -22.13 1.97
C GLN A 197 -2.26 -21.08 1.26
N VAL A 198 -1.11 -20.73 1.85
CA VAL A 198 -0.19 -19.74 1.28
C VAL A 198 0.99 -20.48 0.66
N ILE A 199 1.07 -20.40 -0.68
CA ILE A 199 2.10 -21.07 -1.48
C ILE A 199 3.07 -20.01 -1.98
N VAL A 200 4.35 -20.18 -1.68
CA VAL A 200 5.43 -19.29 -2.14
C VAL A 200 6.22 -20.02 -3.21
N ASN A 201 6.48 -19.36 -4.34
CA ASN A 201 7.25 -19.90 -5.47
C ASN A 201 6.74 -21.26 -5.98
N GLY A 202 5.43 -21.50 -5.91
CA GLY A 202 4.80 -22.75 -6.33
C GLY A 202 5.04 -23.95 -5.40
N ASN A 203 5.66 -23.76 -4.24
CA ASN A 203 5.89 -24.84 -3.27
C ASN A 203 4.64 -25.15 -2.43
N SER A 204 3.85 -26.12 -2.88
CA SER A 204 2.65 -26.58 -2.15
C SER A 204 2.93 -27.67 -1.10
N THR A 205 4.16 -28.19 -0.99
CA THR A 205 4.49 -29.26 -0.02
C THR A 205 4.87 -28.74 1.35
N SER A 206 5.16 -27.44 1.47
CA SER A 206 5.42 -26.76 2.74
C SER A 206 4.78 -25.37 2.72
N PRO A 207 3.43 -25.29 2.76
CA PRO A 207 2.72 -24.02 2.74
C PRO A 207 3.02 -23.20 3.99
N ILE A 208 3.02 -21.88 3.84
CA ILE A 208 3.19 -20.94 4.94
C ILE A 208 1.93 -20.95 5.80
N THR A 209 2.13 -20.99 7.12
CA THR A 209 1.01 -21.06 8.08
C THR A 209 0.46 -19.66 8.34
N VAL A 210 -0.86 -19.51 8.23
CA VAL A 210 -1.59 -18.32 8.68
C VAL A 210 -1.86 -18.43 10.17
N THR A 211 -1.26 -17.54 10.96
CA THR A 211 -1.35 -17.51 12.42
C THR A 211 -2.52 -16.70 12.93
N SER A 212 -2.96 -15.69 12.18
CA SER A 212 -4.12 -14.86 12.51
C SER A 212 -4.82 -14.40 11.24
N VAL A 213 -6.13 -14.19 11.36
CA VAL A 213 -6.99 -13.63 10.31
C VAL A 213 -7.79 -12.51 10.95
N THR A 214 -7.76 -11.33 10.35
CA THR A 214 -8.68 -10.25 10.70
C THR A 214 -9.59 -9.95 9.52
N VAL A 215 -10.86 -9.63 9.81
CA VAL A 215 -11.84 -9.16 8.83
C VAL A 215 -12.16 -7.71 9.15
N ALA A 216 -12.00 -6.81 8.18
CA ALA A 216 -12.24 -5.38 8.32
C ALA A 216 -13.01 -4.87 7.11
N ASP A 217 -14.29 -4.56 7.29
CA ASP A 217 -15.21 -4.09 6.26
C ASP A 217 -15.12 -4.90 4.97
N THR A 218 -14.39 -4.41 3.97
CA THR A 218 -14.24 -5.00 2.64
C THR A 218 -12.94 -5.77 2.45
N SER A 219 -12.19 -6.08 3.51
CA SER A 219 -10.90 -6.77 3.39
C SER A 219 -10.65 -7.78 4.50
N ILE A 220 -9.71 -8.69 4.24
CA ILE A 220 -9.10 -9.51 5.27
C ILE A 220 -7.60 -9.28 5.31
N THR A 221 -7.03 -9.39 6.50
CA THR A 221 -5.57 -9.38 6.70
C THR A 221 -5.16 -10.71 7.29
N LEU A 222 -4.26 -11.42 6.60
CA LEU A 222 -3.66 -12.66 7.05
C LEU A 222 -2.30 -12.34 7.66
N VAL A 223 -2.05 -12.85 8.87
CA VAL A 223 -0.72 -12.82 9.49
C VAL A 223 -0.08 -14.17 9.30
N LEU A 224 1.15 -14.18 8.80
CA LEU A 224 1.92 -15.37 8.52
C LEU A 224 2.90 -15.67 9.65
N ASN A 225 3.26 -16.95 9.81
CA ASN A 225 4.26 -17.38 10.80
C ASN A 225 5.70 -16.99 10.43
N GLN A 226 5.93 -16.44 9.23
CA GLN A 226 7.21 -15.95 8.75
C GLN A 226 7.01 -14.87 7.70
N ILE A 227 8.07 -14.08 7.49
CA ILE A 227 8.15 -13.09 6.41
C ILE A 227 8.22 -13.81 5.06
N ILE A 228 7.52 -13.28 4.07
CA ILE A 228 7.66 -13.68 2.66
C ILE A 228 8.35 -12.53 1.94
N GLY A 229 9.54 -12.81 1.41
CA GLY A 229 10.41 -11.90 0.67
C GLY A 229 11.57 -12.68 0.06
#